data_AF-A0A0C2CGX3-F1
#
_entry.id   AF-A0A0C2CGX3-F1
#
_cell.length_a   1.000
_cell.length_b   1.000
_cell.length_c   1.000
_cell.angle_alpha   90.00
_cell.angle_beta   90.00
_cell.angle_gamma   90.00
#
_symmetry.space_group_name_H-M   'P 1'
#
loop_
_entity.id
_entity.type
_entity.pdbx_description
1 polymer ?
#
loop_
_entity_poly.entity_id
_entity_poly.type
_entity_poly.pdbx_seq_one_letter_code
_entity_poly.pdbx_strand_id
1 'polypeptide(L)'
;MPGYGAVNSAWTKISSPGYPREFKEGQECSWLLVAPPGQIVEMQFIGEFEMYCKVRHSLCMDYVEVRNSTDFANTGMRYCCYGTPNTSIRSATTDLVVLFRSFYRGGRGFEARARALPANGQWAPWTPWTPCTASCGACGSRMRTRVCPYGACAYVYYYTHSPGEPVETQVCNTHPCNGLCARTKKEEGECSGFLSLLRGVRERTVMEPCDNACCPGFSNVGGRCVR
;
A
#
# COMPACT_ATOMS: atom_id res chain seq x y z
N MET A 1 31.55 1.88 -5.51
CA MET A 1 32.37 2.39 -6.64
C MET A 1 31.49 2.48 -7.88
N PRO A 2 31.74 3.40 -8.83
CA PRO A 2 31.06 3.42 -10.13
C PRO A 2 31.26 2.09 -10.87
N GLY A 3 30.27 1.69 -11.66
CA GLY A 3 30.29 0.44 -12.43
C GLY A 3 29.08 -0.45 -12.18
N TYR A 4 29.22 -1.74 -12.54
CA TYR A 4 28.20 -2.76 -12.37
C TYR A 4 28.02 -3.12 -10.89
N GLY A 5 26.78 -3.12 -10.42
CA GLY A 5 26.41 -3.52 -9.07
C GLY A 5 25.25 -4.50 -9.09
N ALA A 6 25.55 -5.79 -8.90
CA ALA A 6 24.49 -6.77 -8.61
C ALA A 6 23.87 -6.44 -7.24
N VAL A 7 22.56 -6.24 -7.19
CA VAL A 7 21.82 -5.97 -5.95
C VAL A 7 21.03 -7.20 -5.54
N ASN A 8 20.89 -7.40 -4.23
CA ASN A 8 20.05 -8.45 -3.64
C ASN A 8 19.05 -7.81 -2.67
N SER A 9 18.36 -8.61 -1.85
CA SER A 9 17.36 -8.10 -0.90
C SER A 9 17.95 -7.18 0.19
N ALA A 10 19.26 -7.17 0.39
CA ALA A 10 19.95 -6.28 1.33
C ALA A 10 20.28 -4.92 0.69
N TRP A 11 20.32 -3.89 1.52
CA TRP A 11 20.64 -2.54 1.08
C TRP A 11 22.10 -2.39 0.70
N THR A 12 22.35 -1.96 -0.52
CA THR A 12 23.67 -1.58 -1.03
C THR A 12 23.74 -0.08 -1.22
N LYS A 13 24.80 0.57 -0.74
CA LYS A 13 24.98 2.03 -0.83
C LYS A 13 25.76 2.44 -2.08
N ILE A 14 25.38 3.57 -2.66
CA ILE A 14 26.12 4.30 -3.68
C ILE A 14 26.15 5.78 -3.33
N SER A 15 27.19 6.50 -3.74
CA SER A 15 27.34 7.92 -3.45
C SER A 15 28.22 8.62 -4.48
N SER A 16 28.11 9.95 -4.52
CA SER A 16 29.03 10.79 -5.28
C SER A 16 30.47 10.67 -4.74
N PRO A 17 31.50 10.89 -5.57
CA PRO A 17 32.89 10.83 -5.13
C PRO A 17 33.14 11.79 -3.96
N GLY A 18 33.67 11.26 -2.86
CA GLY A 18 34.06 12.06 -1.69
C GLY A 18 32.95 12.29 -0.65
N TYR A 19 31.70 11.91 -0.91
CA TYR A 19 30.58 12.06 0.03
C TYR A 19 30.94 11.52 1.44
N PRO A 20 30.65 12.24 2.55
CA PRO A 20 29.82 13.45 2.65
C PRO A 20 30.57 14.78 2.38
N ARG A 21 31.84 14.72 1.96
CA ARG A 21 32.55 15.93 1.49
C ARG A 21 32.11 16.28 0.07
N GLU A 22 32.43 17.51 -0.33
CA GLU A 22 32.08 18.02 -1.64
C GLU A 22 32.73 17.23 -2.78
N PHE A 23 31.95 17.01 -3.85
CA PHE A 23 32.44 16.48 -5.11
C PHE A 23 33.15 17.58 -5.93
N LYS A 24 33.90 17.20 -6.97
CA LYS A 24 34.62 18.15 -7.85
C LYS A 24 33.94 18.28 -9.22
N GLU A 25 34.18 19.39 -9.89
CA GLU A 25 33.76 19.62 -11.28
C GLU A 25 34.38 18.62 -12.26
N GLY A 26 33.69 18.34 -13.37
CA GLY A 26 34.15 17.44 -14.43
C GLY A 26 34.02 15.96 -14.09
N GLN A 27 33.33 15.60 -13.00
CA GLN A 27 33.12 14.21 -12.60
C GLN A 27 31.92 13.58 -13.32
N GLU A 28 32.14 12.39 -13.87
CA GLU A 28 31.09 11.55 -14.45
C GLU A 28 31.18 10.15 -13.84
N CYS A 29 30.08 9.67 -13.28
CA CYS A 29 29.97 8.33 -12.71
C CYS A 29 28.68 7.67 -13.20
N SER A 30 28.75 6.37 -13.46
CA SER A 30 27.59 5.57 -13.80
C SER A 30 27.52 4.33 -12.91
N TRP A 31 26.31 3.96 -12.51
CA TRP A 31 26.02 2.71 -11.82
C TRP A 31 24.94 1.97 -12.60
N LEU A 32 25.23 0.73 -12.98
CA LEU A 32 24.23 -0.20 -13.50
C LEU A 32 23.88 -1.16 -12.37
N LEU A 33 22.72 -0.96 -11.77
CA LEU A 33 22.21 -1.80 -10.69
C LEU A 33 21.33 -2.88 -11.30
N VAL A 34 21.63 -4.15 -11.03
CA VAL A 34 20.91 -5.29 -11.62
C VAL A 34 20.41 -6.24 -10.54
N ALA A 35 19.12 -6.49 -10.53
CA ALA A 35 18.43 -7.45 -9.68
C ALA A 35 18.42 -8.86 -10.33
N PRO A 36 18.26 -9.93 -9.53
CA PRO A 36 18.10 -11.29 -10.05
C PRO A 36 16.86 -11.43 -10.95
N PRO A 37 16.80 -12.44 -11.82
CA PRO A 37 15.61 -12.72 -12.64
C PRO A 37 14.33 -12.80 -11.79
N GLY A 38 13.26 -12.16 -12.28
CA GLY A 38 11.99 -12.07 -11.55
C GLY A 38 11.96 -11.04 -10.42
N GLN A 39 12.99 -10.20 -10.31
CA GLN A 39 13.08 -9.09 -9.37
C GLN A 39 13.31 -7.75 -10.09
N ILE A 40 12.96 -6.65 -9.43
CA ILE A 40 13.22 -5.27 -9.83
C ILE A 40 14.13 -4.58 -8.82
N VAL A 41 14.74 -3.47 -9.21
CA VAL A 41 15.57 -2.63 -8.34
C VAL A 41 14.71 -1.55 -7.70
N GLU A 42 14.83 -1.38 -6.39
CA GLU A 42 14.34 -0.21 -5.65
C GLU A 42 15.53 0.63 -5.17
N MET A 43 15.46 1.95 -5.39
CA MET A 43 16.47 2.93 -4.98
C MET A 43 15.86 4.07 -4.18
N GLN A 44 16.59 4.57 -3.19
CA GLN A 44 16.23 5.71 -2.34
C GLN A 44 17.44 6.60 -2.10
N PHE A 45 17.28 7.91 -2.22
CA PHE A 45 18.28 8.85 -1.70
C PHE A 45 18.28 8.81 -0.17
N ILE A 46 19.46 8.78 0.42
CA ILE A 46 19.66 8.75 1.87
C ILE A 46 20.70 9.81 2.24
N GLY A 47 20.51 10.50 3.35
CA GLY A 47 21.37 11.60 3.75
C GLY A 47 21.11 12.90 2.99
N GLU A 48 22.00 13.86 3.15
CA GLU A 48 21.90 15.18 2.51
C GLU A 48 22.13 15.07 1.00
N PHE A 49 21.32 15.84 0.26
CA PHE A 49 21.39 15.94 -1.19
C PHE A 49 21.62 17.39 -1.61
N GLU A 50 22.67 17.61 -2.39
CA GLU A 50 23.00 18.94 -2.90
C GLU A 50 23.76 18.86 -4.22
N MET A 51 23.11 19.31 -5.28
CA MET A 51 23.68 19.49 -6.62
C MET A 51 23.43 20.92 -7.11
N TYR A 52 24.37 21.51 -7.84
CA TYR A 52 24.20 22.88 -8.32
C TYR A 52 23.11 22.99 -9.40
N CYS A 53 22.22 23.96 -9.22
CA CYS A 53 21.15 24.26 -10.15
C CYS A 53 20.90 25.77 -10.23
N LYS A 54 20.35 26.23 -11.36
CA LYS A 54 19.82 27.59 -11.50
C LYS A 54 18.32 27.55 -11.24
N VAL A 55 17.93 27.75 -9.98
CA VAL A 55 16.54 27.67 -9.49
C VAL A 55 15.57 28.49 -10.35
N ARG A 56 15.93 29.73 -10.70
CA ARG A 56 15.07 30.62 -11.51
C ARG A 56 14.77 30.09 -12.92
N HIS A 57 15.60 29.21 -13.46
CA HIS A 57 15.47 28.68 -14.81
C HIS A 57 15.14 27.18 -14.82
N SER A 58 14.89 26.57 -13.65
CA SER A 58 14.69 25.13 -13.49
C SER A 58 15.76 24.30 -14.20
N LEU A 59 17.01 24.77 -14.17
CA LEU A 59 18.11 24.18 -14.92
C LEU A 59 19.10 23.49 -13.97
N CYS A 60 19.24 22.18 -14.10
CA CYS A 60 20.27 21.40 -13.43
C CYS A 60 21.59 21.52 -14.19
N MET A 61 22.59 22.12 -13.56
CA MET A 61 23.94 22.18 -14.14
C MET A 61 24.73 20.94 -13.72
N ASP A 62 24.61 20.56 -12.44
CA ASP A 62 25.03 19.25 -11.93
C ASP A 62 23.78 18.45 -11.58
N TYR A 63 23.83 17.13 -11.78
CA TYR A 63 22.65 16.30 -11.56
C TYR A 63 22.98 14.83 -11.31
N VAL A 64 22.02 14.18 -10.68
CA VAL A 64 21.87 12.73 -10.73
C VAL A 64 20.71 12.43 -11.67
N GLU A 65 20.94 11.64 -12.72
CA GLU A 65 19.90 11.13 -13.62
C GLU A 65 19.63 9.66 -13.28
N VAL A 66 18.38 9.32 -13.01
CA VAL A 66 17.95 7.95 -12.72
C VAL A 66 17.07 7.45 -13.87
N ARG A 67 17.51 6.40 -14.54
CA ARG A 67 16.77 5.73 -15.63
C ARG A 67 16.18 4.43 -15.11
N ASN A 68 14.86 4.35 -15.15
CA ASN A 68 14.09 3.25 -14.58
C ASN A 68 13.03 2.69 -15.56
N SER A 69 13.06 3.13 -16.83
CA SER A 69 12.09 2.77 -17.89
C SER A 69 12.66 1.72 -18.86
N THR A 70 11.78 1.04 -19.60
CA THR A 70 12.08 0.00 -20.59
C THR A 70 12.37 0.54 -21.99
N ASP A 71 12.17 1.83 -22.24
CA ASP A 71 12.25 2.40 -23.57
C ASP A 71 13.58 3.14 -23.80
N PHE A 72 14.27 2.79 -24.89
CA PHE A 72 15.58 3.33 -25.29
C PHE A 72 15.59 4.84 -25.61
N ALA A 73 14.53 5.59 -25.31
CA ALA A 73 14.34 6.99 -25.68
C ALA A 73 14.25 7.96 -24.48
N ASN A 74 13.94 7.51 -23.27
CA ASN A 74 13.71 8.45 -22.17
C ASN A 74 15.01 8.77 -21.42
N THR A 75 15.45 10.03 -21.54
CA THR A 75 16.31 10.66 -20.54
C THR A 75 15.69 10.42 -19.16
N GLY A 76 16.49 9.94 -18.20
CA GLY A 76 15.97 9.62 -16.88
C GLY A 76 15.48 10.84 -16.11
N MET A 77 14.89 10.59 -14.94
CA MET A 77 14.53 11.67 -14.02
C MET A 77 15.82 12.33 -13.50
N ARG A 78 15.92 13.65 -13.65
CA ARG A 78 17.06 14.43 -13.18
C ARG A 78 16.77 15.08 -11.84
N TYR A 79 17.69 14.90 -10.91
CA TYR A 79 17.66 15.46 -9.57
C TYR A 79 18.83 16.43 -9.40
N CYS A 80 18.52 17.64 -8.95
CA CYS A 80 19.49 18.69 -8.63
C CYS A 80 18.91 19.64 -7.58
N CYS A 81 19.63 20.71 -7.24
CA CYS A 81 19.33 21.62 -6.14
C CYS A 81 19.52 20.97 -4.76
N TYR A 82 19.12 21.70 -3.71
CA TYR A 82 19.15 21.26 -2.33
C TYR A 82 17.86 20.52 -1.95
N GLY A 83 17.99 19.49 -1.12
CA GLY A 83 16.88 18.79 -0.51
C GLY A 83 16.78 17.36 -0.99
N THR A 84 16.75 16.43 -0.05
CA THR A 84 16.75 14.99 -0.34
C THR A 84 15.39 14.57 -0.89
N PRO A 85 15.33 13.97 -2.08
CA PRO A 85 14.07 13.42 -2.59
C PRO A 85 13.54 12.30 -1.69
N ASN A 86 12.31 12.45 -1.19
CA ASN A 86 11.67 11.48 -0.28
C ASN A 86 10.97 10.32 -1.01
N THR A 87 11.10 10.23 -2.34
CA THR A 87 10.41 9.23 -3.15
C THR A 87 11.30 8.01 -3.40
N SER A 88 10.71 6.83 -3.32
CA SER A 88 11.37 5.59 -3.72
C SER A 88 11.22 5.41 -5.23
N ILE A 89 12.34 5.15 -5.90
CA ILE A 89 12.39 4.96 -7.35
C ILE A 89 12.51 3.46 -7.63
N ARG A 90 11.76 2.94 -8.61
CA ARG A 90 11.78 1.52 -8.98
C ARG A 90 11.96 1.33 -10.46
N SER A 91 12.74 0.32 -10.84
CA SER A 91 12.88 -0.08 -12.24
C SER A 91 11.64 -0.80 -12.75
N ALA A 92 11.35 -0.59 -14.05
CA ALA A 92 10.35 -1.35 -14.78
C ALA A 92 10.82 -2.78 -15.11
N THR A 93 12.14 -2.97 -15.22
CA THR A 93 12.82 -4.25 -15.52
C THR A 93 13.74 -4.64 -14.37
N THR A 94 14.63 -5.60 -14.61
CA THR A 94 15.62 -6.08 -13.64
C THR A 94 16.75 -5.08 -13.39
N ASP A 95 16.83 -3.98 -14.12
CA ASP A 95 17.96 -3.06 -14.11
C ASP A 95 17.56 -1.59 -13.93
N LEU A 96 18.44 -0.83 -13.28
CA LEU A 96 18.29 0.60 -13.02
C LEU A 96 19.63 1.28 -13.23
N VAL A 97 19.64 2.35 -14.01
CA VAL A 97 20.86 3.12 -14.28
C VAL A 97 20.84 4.42 -13.49
N VAL A 98 21.91 4.68 -12.75
CA VAL A 98 22.16 5.95 -12.06
C VAL A 98 23.35 6.61 -12.74
N LEU A 99 23.17 7.85 -13.18
CA LEU A 99 24.23 8.67 -13.78
C LEU A 99 24.43 9.89 -12.89
N PHE A 100 25.67 10.16 -12.51
CA PHE A 100 26.07 11.38 -11.83
C PHE A 100 26.95 12.19 -12.76
N ARG A 101 26.60 13.46 -12.97
CA ARG A 101 27.36 14.39 -13.79
C ARG A 101 27.54 15.72 -13.05
N SER A 102 28.79 16.13 -12.94
CA SER A 102 29.22 17.42 -12.41
C SER A 102 29.91 18.23 -13.50
N PHE A 103 29.33 19.37 -13.85
CA PHE A 103 29.80 20.28 -14.88
C PHE A 103 30.29 21.63 -14.33
N TYR A 104 29.63 22.20 -13.31
CA TYR A 104 29.87 23.60 -12.94
C TYR A 104 30.67 23.80 -11.66
N ARG A 105 30.09 23.48 -10.49
CA ARG A 105 30.77 23.68 -9.18
C ARG A 105 30.49 22.50 -8.27
N GLY A 106 31.45 22.15 -7.42
CA GLY A 106 31.24 21.15 -6.38
C GLY A 106 30.03 21.46 -5.48
N GLY A 107 29.45 20.41 -4.92
CA GLY A 107 28.43 20.45 -3.87
C GLY A 107 28.55 19.22 -2.99
N ARG A 108 27.76 19.10 -1.92
CA ARG A 108 27.83 17.93 -1.02
C ARG A 108 27.52 16.61 -1.72
N GLY A 109 26.75 16.64 -2.81
CA GLY A 109 26.49 15.47 -3.64
C GLY A 109 25.30 14.66 -3.14
N PHE A 110 25.42 13.33 -3.18
CA PHE A 110 24.36 12.43 -2.74
C PHE A 110 24.91 11.15 -2.12
N GLU A 111 24.14 10.57 -1.21
CA GLU A 111 24.17 9.15 -0.91
C GLU A 111 22.82 8.55 -1.28
N ALA A 112 22.83 7.31 -1.74
CA ALA A 112 21.64 6.54 -2.04
C ALA A 112 21.85 5.08 -1.64
N ARG A 113 20.75 4.36 -1.47
CA ARG A 113 20.75 2.91 -1.27
C ARG A 113 19.83 2.24 -2.25
N ALA A 114 20.18 1.02 -2.64
CA ALA A 114 19.40 0.19 -3.53
C ALA A 114 19.30 -1.27 -3.04
N ARG A 115 18.24 -1.96 -3.44
CA ARG A 115 18.00 -3.39 -3.18
C ARG A 115 17.15 -4.02 -4.29
N ALA A 116 17.15 -5.34 -4.36
CA ALA A 116 16.27 -6.12 -5.21
C ALA A 116 14.95 -6.46 -4.49
N LEU A 117 13.84 -6.39 -5.22
CA LEU A 117 12.49 -6.72 -4.79
C LEU A 117 11.82 -7.66 -5.79
N PRO A 118 10.95 -8.59 -5.38
CA PRO A 118 10.15 -9.39 -6.32
C PRO A 118 9.39 -8.51 -7.33
N ALA A 119 9.51 -8.82 -8.62
CA ALA A 119 8.86 -8.07 -9.72
C ALA A 119 7.36 -8.36 -9.78
N ASN A 120 6.98 -9.60 -9.47
CA ASN A 120 5.60 -10.03 -9.42
C ASN A 120 5.07 -9.65 -8.04
N GLY A 121 4.08 -8.75 -8.00
CA GLY A 121 3.36 -8.40 -6.78
C GLY A 121 2.66 -9.60 -6.18
N GLN A 122 3.41 -10.41 -5.43
CA GLN A 122 2.84 -11.45 -4.61
C GLN A 122 2.34 -10.79 -3.33
N TRP A 123 1.06 -10.97 -3.07
CA TRP A 123 0.52 -10.61 -1.76
C TRP A 123 1.31 -11.31 -0.67
N ALA A 124 1.58 -10.59 0.41
CA ALA A 124 1.98 -11.23 1.64
C ALA A 124 0.90 -12.25 2.05
N PRO A 125 1.27 -13.30 2.81
CA PRO A 125 0.28 -14.17 3.42
C PRO A 125 -0.78 -13.36 4.17
N TRP A 126 -2.03 -13.81 4.12
CA TRP A 126 -3.09 -13.23 4.91
C TRP A 126 -2.76 -13.27 6.40
N THR A 127 -3.15 -12.24 7.15
CA THR A 127 -3.21 -12.33 8.60
C THR A 127 -4.17 -13.44 9.03
N PRO A 128 -4.04 -13.95 10.26
CA PRO A 128 -5.13 -14.70 10.88
C PRO A 128 -6.43 -13.88 10.86
N TRP A 129 -7.56 -14.58 10.83
CA TRP A 129 -8.86 -13.96 11.00
C TRP A 129 -8.98 -13.29 12.37
N THR A 130 -9.60 -12.12 12.43
CA THR A 130 -10.02 -11.52 13.68
C THR A 130 -11.05 -12.42 14.39
N PRO A 131 -11.21 -12.28 15.71
CA PRO A 131 -12.38 -12.82 16.40
C PRO A 131 -13.68 -12.36 15.72
N CYS A 132 -14.70 -13.21 15.81
CA CYS A 132 -16.02 -12.88 15.28
C CYS A 132 -16.66 -11.77 16.13
N THR A 133 -17.29 -10.78 15.49
CA THR A 133 -17.94 -9.66 16.20
C THR A 133 -19.18 -10.06 16.99
N ALA A 134 -19.74 -11.25 16.73
CA ALA A 134 -20.83 -11.82 17.50
C ALA A 134 -20.61 -13.32 17.72
N SER A 135 -21.20 -13.87 18.78
CA SER A 135 -20.97 -15.26 19.18
C SER A 135 -21.84 -16.29 18.47
N CYS A 136 -22.97 -15.91 17.87
CA CYS A 136 -23.95 -16.83 17.26
C CYS A 136 -24.80 -16.12 16.19
N GLY A 137 -25.79 -16.81 15.62
CA GLY A 137 -26.88 -16.25 14.81
C GLY A 137 -26.50 -15.76 13.42
N ALA A 138 -25.24 -15.94 12.99
CA ALA A 138 -24.69 -15.32 11.78
C ALA A 138 -24.76 -13.76 11.79
N CYS A 139 -24.84 -13.10 12.96
CA CYS A 139 -24.67 -11.63 13.05
C CYS A 139 -23.22 -11.17 13.03
N GLY A 140 -22.29 -12.08 13.27
CA GLY A 140 -20.89 -11.75 13.39
C GLY A 140 -20.20 -11.74 12.04
N SER A 141 -19.28 -10.80 11.88
CA SER A 141 -18.29 -10.80 10.81
C SER A 141 -16.90 -10.93 11.42
N ARG A 142 -16.01 -11.57 10.67
CA ARG A 142 -14.58 -11.59 10.94
C ARG A 142 -13.87 -11.06 9.71
N MET A 143 -12.72 -10.45 9.93
CA MET A 143 -11.92 -9.82 8.90
C MET A 143 -10.51 -10.39 8.92
N ARG A 144 -9.88 -10.49 7.76
CA ARG A 144 -8.43 -10.67 7.65
C ARG A 144 -7.89 -9.69 6.62
N THR A 145 -6.62 -9.34 6.77
CA THR A 145 -5.97 -8.38 5.88
C THR A 145 -4.70 -8.98 5.30
N ARG A 146 -4.27 -8.45 4.16
CA ARG A 146 -2.99 -8.76 3.55
C ARG A 146 -2.40 -7.48 2.98
N VAL A 147 -1.08 -7.43 2.91
CA VAL A 147 -0.38 -6.30 2.30
C VAL A 147 0.27 -6.75 1.01
N CYS A 148 0.31 -5.88 0.03
CA CYS A 148 1.17 -6.09 -1.11
C CYS A 148 2.54 -5.49 -0.78
N PRO A 149 3.58 -6.31 -0.53
CA PRO A 149 4.90 -5.80 -0.25
C PRO A 149 5.31 -4.88 -1.40
N TYR A 150 5.69 -3.66 -1.05
CA TYR A 150 6.19 -2.70 -2.02
C TYR A 150 5.16 -2.30 -3.09
N GLY A 151 3.86 -2.52 -2.94
CA GLY A 151 2.83 -2.01 -3.86
C GLY A 151 2.88 -2.55 -5.30
N ALA A 152 3.66 -3.61 -5.57
CA ALA A 152 3.85 -4.20 -6.89
C ALA A 152 2.57 -4.85 -7.47
N CYS A 153 1.56 -5.13 -6.65
CA CYS A 153 0.29 -5.76 -7.03
C CYS A 153 -0.67 -4.76 -7.69
N ALA A 154 -0.48 -3.45 -7.50
CA ALA A 154 -1.33 -2.41 -8.08
C ALA A 154 -1.05 -2.15 -9.57
N TYR A 155 0.04 -2.72 -10.12
CA TYR A 155 0.52 -2.45 -11.48
C TYR A 155 0.20 -3.56 -12.50
N VAL A 156 -0.61 -4.56 -12.12
CA VAL A 156 -1.02 -5.64 -13.04
C VAL A 156 -2.12 -5.12 -13.98
N TYR A 157 -1.75 -4.20 -14.88
CA TYR A 157 -2.62 -3.55 -15.86
C TYR A 157 -2.61 -4.33 -17.19
N TYR A 158 -2.96 -5.62 -17.16
CA TYR A 158 -3.23 -6.38 -18.39
C TYR A 158 -4.12 -7.62 -18.15
N TYR A 159 -5.43 -7.37 -18.21
CA TYR A 159 -6.49 -8.23 -18.76
C TYR A 159 -6.71 -9.69 -18.34
N THR A 160 -6.14 -10.25 -17.26
CA THR A 160 -6.61 -11.60 -16.83
C THR A 160 -6.91 -11.82 -15.36
N HIS A 161 -6.37 -11.04 -14.43
CA HIS A 161 -6.64 -11.27 -13.01
C HIS A 161 -6.73 -9.94 -12.24
N SER A 162 -7.89 -9.67 -11.63
CA SER A 162 -7.99 -8.60 -10.64
C SER A 162 -6.99 -8.91 -9.51
N PRO A 163 -6.19 -7.94 -9.04
CA PRO A 163 -5.19 -8.16 -8.00
C PRO A 163 -5.81 -8.70 -6.70
N GLY A 164 -7.13 -8.66 -6.56
CA GLY A 164 -7.86 -9.15 -5.41
C GLY A 164 -7.74 -8.19 -4.23
N GLU A 165 -8.73 -8.17 -3.36
CA GLU A 165 -8.82 -7.12 -2.33
C GLU A 165 -7.76 -7.28 -1.22
N PRO A 166 -7.30 -6.17 -0.61
CA PRO A 166 -6.38 -6.20 0.53
C PRO A 166 -7.06 -6.63 1.84
N VAL A 167 -8.39 -6.65 1.85
CA VAL A 167 -9.22 -6.97 3.02
C VAL A 167 -10.24 -8.01 2.59
N GLU A 168 -10.41 -9.05 3.41
CA GLU A 168 -11.46 -10.05 3.23
C GLU A 168 -12.32 -10.12 4.49
N THR A 169 -13.64 -10.13 4.30
CA THR A 169 -14.63 -10.20 5.36
C THR A 169 -15.52 -11.42 5.14
N GLN A 170 -15.78 -12.15 6.22
CA GLN A 170 -16.63 -13.34 6.17
C GLN A 170 -17.61 -13.36 7.34
N VAL A 171 -18.85 -13.78 7.07
CA VAL A 171 -19.83 -14.12 8.10
C VAL A 171 -19.32 -15.29 8.93
N CYS A 172 -19.42 -15.19 10.26
CA CYS A 172 -18.94 -16.20 11.18
C CYS A 172 -20.00 -16.55 12.23
N ASN A 173 -19.74 -17.61 12.99
CA ASN A 173 -20.62 -18.09 14.05
C ASN A 173 -22.06 -18.31 13.57
N THR A 174 -22.20 -19.14 12.54
CA THR A 174 -23.47 -19.46 11.87
C THR A 174 -24.38 -20.40 12.65
N HIS A 175 -24.04 -20.76 13.88
CA HIS A 175 -24.93 -21.56 14.71
C HIS A 175 -26.01 -20.64 15.30
N PRO A 176 -27.28 -21.05 15.37
CA PRO A 176 -28.34 -20.25 15.96
C PRO A 176 -28.05 -19.82 17.40
N CYS A 177 -28.56 -18.65 17.78
CA CYS A 177 -28.50 -18.15 19.15
C CYS A 177 -29.58 -18.78 20.03
N ASN A 178 -29.20 -19.07 21.28
CA ASN A 178 -30.11 -19.47 22.36
C ASN A 178 -29.96 -18.48 23.52
N GLY A 179 -31.05 -18.10 24.17
CA GLY A 179 -31.05 -17.17 25.30
C GLY A 179 -31.99 -16.00 25.09
N LEU A 180 -31.53 -14.75 25.31
CA LEU A 180 -32.34 -13.55 25.09
C LEU A 180 -31.90 -12.84 23.80
N CYS A 181 -32.80 -12.70 22.84
CA CYS A 181 -32.56 -11.99 21.58
C CYS A 181 -33.28 -10.65 21.56
N ALA A 182 -32.66 -9.65 20.94
CA ALA A 182 -33.29 -8.37 20.64
C ALA A 182 -34.32 -8.52 19.51
N ARG A 183 -35.60 -8.30 19.81
CA ARG A 183 -36.71 -8.25 18.83
C ARG A 183 -37.35 -6.86 18.81
N THR A 184 -37.56 -6.29 17.63
CA THR A 184 -38.29 -5.03 17.47
C THR A 184 -39.79 -5.31 17.48
N LYS A 185 -40.50 -4.83 18.51
CA LYS A 185 -41.97 -4.81 18.55
C LYS A 185 -42.47 -3.44 18.13
N LYS A 186 -43.50 -3.43 17.28
CA LYS A 186 -44.28 -2.24 16.94
C LYS A 186 -45.42 -2.15 17.93
N GLU A 187 -45.36 -1.16 18.82
CA GLU A 187 -46.48 -0.83 19.71
C GLU A 187 -47.27 0.31 19.04
N GLU A 188 -48.57 0.08 18.84
CA GLU A 188 -49.50 1.13 18.42
C GLU A 188 -49.78 2.03 19.63
N GLY A 189 -49.36 3.29 19.54
CA GLY A 189 -49.66 4.31 20.53
C GLY A 189 -50.76 5.23 20.03
N GLU A 190 -51.86 5.34 20.77
CA GLU A 190 -52.86 6.38 20.54
C GLU A 190 -52.41 7.70 21.18
N CYS A 191 -52.29 8.75 20.38
CA CYS A 191 -52.03 10.09 20.89
C CYS A 191 -53.27 10.63 21.62
N SER A 192 -53.20 10.85 22.93
CA SER A 192 -54.30 11.45 23.69
C SER A 192 -54.42 12.95 23.41
N GLY A 193 -55.62 13.43 23.07
CA GLY A 193 -55.93 14.86 22.82
C GLY A 193 -56.41 15.13 21.40
N PHE A 194 -56.28 16.40 20.93
CA PHE A 194 -56.73 16.88 19.60
C PHE A 194 -56.13 16.13 18.39
N LEU A 195 -55.16 15.24 18.62
CA LEU A 195 -54.45 14.43 17.62
C LEU A 195 -54.83 12.94 17.65
N SER A 196 -55.94 12.57 18.27
CA SER A 196 -56.43 11.18 18.41
C SER A 196 -56.68 10.44 17.08
N LEU A 197 -56.72 11.14 15.95
CA LEU A 197 -56.81 10.56 14.61
C LEU A 197 -55.45 10.10 14.03
N LEU A 198 -54.33 10.46 14.66
CA LEU A 198 -53.00 10.07 14.21
C LEU A 198 -52.52 8.84 15.02
N ARG A 199 -52.47 7.68 14.37
CA ARG A 199 -51.82 6.48 14.93
C ARG A 199 -50.30 6.63 14.84
N GLY A 200 -49.63 6.72 15.98
CA GLY A 200 -48.18 6.64 16.06
C GLY A 200 -47.74 5.20 16.24
N VAL A 201 -46.86 4.70 15.37
CA VAL A 201 -46.20 3.40 15.57
C VAL A 201 -44.88 3.67 16.28
N ARG A 202 -44.74 3.20 17.51
CA ARG A 202 -43.48 3.27 18.25
C ARG A 202 -42.76 1.93 18.12
N GLU A 203 -41.56 1.94 17.56
CA GLU A 203 -40.70 0.76 17.52
C GLU A 203 -39.89 0.67 18.80
N ARG A 204 -40.03 -0.45 19.52
CA ARG A 204 -39.29 -0.74 20.74
C ARG A 204 -38.56 -2.06 20.61
N THR A 205 -37.25 -2.06 20.86
CA THR A 205 -36.46 -3.29 20.95
C THR A 205 -36.65 -3.91 22.33
N VAL A 206 -37.17 -5.13 22.39
CA VAL A 206 -37.37 -5.90 23.62
C VAL A 206 -36.47 -7.14 23.58
N MET A 207 -35.85 -7.48 24.71
CA MET A 207 -35.09 -8.72 24.86
C MET A 207 -36.06 -9.85 25.24
N GLU A 208 -36.21 -10.84 24.37
CA GLU A 208 -37.12 -11.97 24.59
C GLU A 208 -36.37 -13.30 24.52
N PRO A 209 -36.83 -14.34 25.25
CA PRO A 209 -36.34 -15.69 25.09
C PRO A 209 -36.44 -16.13 23.62
N CYS A 210 -35.33 -16.58 23.08
CA CYS A 210 -35.20 -17.08 21.74
C CYS A 210 -34.44 -18.40 21.79
N ASP A 211 -35.00 -19.40 21.12
CA ASP A 211 -34.32 -20.64 20.83
C ASP A 211 -34.12 -20.71 19.33
N ASN A 212 -32.92 -21.14 18.93
CA ASN A 212 -32.57 -21.38 17.55
C ASN A 212 -32.76 -20.15 16.63
N ALA A 213 -32.44 -18.96 17.13
CA ALA A 213 -32.62 -17.71 16.39
C ALA A 213 -31.43 -17.36 15.48
N CYS A 214 -31.74 -16.91 14.27
CA CYS A 214 -30.79 -16.33 13.33
C CYS A 214 -31.03 -14.83 13.18
N CYS A 215 -30.00 -14.11 12.75
CA CYS A 215 -30.09 -12.68 12.55
C CYS A 215 -30.85 -12.31 11.27
N PRO A 216 -31.37 -11.07 11.19
CA PRO A 216 -32.18 -10.65 10.04
C PRO A 216 -31.49 -10.92 8.70
N GLY A 217 -32.23 -11.55 7.79
CA GLY A 217 -31.71 -12.00 6.50
C GLY A 217 -31.08 -13.40 6.50
N PHE A 218 -31.12 -14.12 7.62
CA PHE A 218 -30.72 -15.52 7.70
C PHE A 218 -31.86 -16.38 8.26
N SER A 219 -31.99 -17.60 7.74
CA SER A 219 -32.96 -18.61 8.17
C SER A 219 -32.23 -19.80 8.79
N ASN A 220 -32.83 -20.41 9.82
CA ASN A 220 -32.29 -21.63 10.40
C ASN A 220 -32.67 -22.84 9.52
N VAL A 221 -31.67 -23.43 8.87
CA VAL A 221 -31.80 -24.66 8.08
C VAL A 221 -30.89 -25.71 8.70
N GLY A 222 -31.47 -26.71 9.35
CA GLY A 222 -30.71 -27.83 9.93
C GLY A 222 -29.74 -27.43 11.04
N GLY A 223 -30.10 -26.44 11.87
CA GLY A 223 -29.23 -25.97 12.97
C GLY A 223 -28.13 -25.02 12.52
N ARG A 224 -28.25 -24.42 11.34
CA ARG A 224 -27.31 -23.43 10.79
C ARG A 224 -28.05 -22.27 10.16
N CYS A 225 -27.62 -21.06 10.48
CA CYS A 225 -28.09 -19.83 9.89
C CYS A 225 -27.50 -19.65 8.50
N VAL A 226 -28.36 -19.69 7.48
CA VAL A 226 -28.03 -19.53 6.07
C VAL A 226 -28.85 -18.40 5.46
N ARG A 227 -28.33 -17.75 4.42
CA ARG A 227 -29.00 -16.63 3.76
C ARG A 227 -30.05 -17.13 2.78
#